data_AF-A0A833RI67-F1
#
_entry.id   AF-A0A833RI67-F1
#
_cell.length_a   1.000
_cell.length_b   1.000
_cell.length_c   1.000
_cell.angle_alpha   90.00
_cell.angle_beta   90.00
_cell.angle_gamma   90.00
#
_symmetry.space_group_name_H-M   'P 1'
#
loop_
_entity.id
_entity.type
_entity.pdbx_description
1 polymer ?
#
loop_
_entity_poly.entity_id
_entity_poly.type
_entity_poly.pdbx_seq_one_letter_code
_entity_poly.pdbx_strand_id
1 'polypeptide(L)'
;MLKYREPISAFAMYAMKRKNAELSSNSKKLKRKHSSSDKRIVLKNDAKLKVQEKEKQTSVHKKTQETKKALKINEIQNVNKISSRTSKKSKSIQKPIQKEEDKEIQISCSKKIESKKKLRSSVLMTTTGIAKMKCIKQKQQKRIKNRRLTRQDTQETANTNCNITEENHKNPLTTSRSVFEWLIHPMKVEDFFEKNWEKTPVHIKRNFPKYYKLLMSTPMLDSILRESHILFTKNIDITSYENGVRETHNPAGRAVPSVVWDYYMNGCSVRMLNPQTYIPKLHSLNATLQEFFGCFVGANSYLTPPNSQGFAPHYDDIEAFILQIEGKKRWRLYKPRNENEYLARYSSKNFSQSEIGEPILDTVVNAGDLLYFPRGTIHQGETIDDTHSLHITLSVYQKNSWGDFLEKLLPNALTAAIETDSEFRKGLPINYWRQCGFAYSEIQNSTKDEFKENIKYLFSKLIEYIDIDKAADLMAKNHIHDFLPPVLSENEQRCSVVQDGEQMIENGIVENRVEIEPDTRIRLLRSHCIRLIKENETFRIYYSTENSKEYHEYEPQFLEVGEEFIPAIQDMILRYPEFIRVEDLPIDGEDNKVQIAKDLWEKSLIVTDNPLCVLE
;
A
#
# COMPACT_ATOMS: atom_id res chain seq x y z
N MET A 1 -31.50 10.03 6.88
CA MET A 1 -31.96 8.65 7.14
C MET A 1 -31.72 7.80 5.90
N LEU A 2 -30.79 6.85 5.95
CA LEU A 2 -30.67 5.82 4.92
C LEU A 2 -31.72 4.74 5.20
N LYS A 3 -32.57 4.42 4.22
CA LYS A 3 -33.42 3.23 4.30
C LYS A 3 -32.53 2.01 4.01
N TYR A 4 -32.28 1.18 5.03
CA TYR A 4 -31.90 -0.20 4.77
C TYR A 4 -32.95 -0.83 3.86
N ARG A 5 -32.55 -1.23 2.65
CA ARG A 5 -33.25 -2.26 1.89
C ARG A 5 -32.66 -3.59 2.33
N GLU A 6 -33.51 -4.58 2.55
CA GLU A 6 -33.05 -5.95 2.75
C GLU A 6 -32.31 -6.44 1.49
N PRO A 7 -31.23 -7.23 1.61
CA PRO A 7 -30.50 -7.72 0.46
C PRO A 7 -31.42 -8.60 -0.40
N ILE A 8 -31.51 -8.26 -1.69
CA ILE A 8 -32.38 -8.96 -2.63
C ILE A 8 -31.79 -10.37 -2.86
N SER A 9 -32.48 -11.41 -2.40
CA SER A 9 -32.03 -12.79 -2.61
C SER A 9 -31.95 -13.12 -4.10
N ALA A 10 -31.05 -14.03 -4.49
CA ALA A 10 -30.88 -14.40 -5.89
C ALA A 10 -32.18 -14.93 -6.55
N PHE A 11 -33.06 -15.60 -5.79
CA PHE A 11 -34.42 -15.94 -6.23
C PHE A 11 -35.29 -14.73 -6.59
N ALA A 12 -35.19 -13.62 -5.84
CA ALA A 12 -35.92 -12.39 -6.12
C ALA A 12 -35.32 -11.62 -7.32
N MET A 13 -33.99 -11.68 -7.50
CA MET A 13 -33.31 -11.22 -8.72
C MET A 13 -33.79 -11.98 -9.97
N TYR A 14 -33.84 -13.32 -9.89
CA TYR A 14 -34.37 -14.17 -10.96
C TYR A 14 -35.83 -13.81 -11.29
N ALA A 15 -36.67 -13.60 -10.28
CA ALA A 15 -38.06 -13.17 -10.46
C ALA A 15 -38.16 -11.78 -11.13
N MET A 16 -37.31 -10.81 -10.77
CA MET A 16 -37.25 -9.51 -11.44
C MET A 16 -36.80 -9.63 -12.90
N LYS A 17 -35.72 -10.38 -13.20
CA LYS A 17 -35.23 -10.54 -14.57
C LYS A 17 -36.24 -11.27 -15.45
N ARG A 18 -36.91 -12.29 -14.94
CA ARG A 18 -38.04 -12.95 -15.62
C ARG A 18 -39.19 -11.97 -15.90
N LYS A 19 -39.61 -11.18 -14.92
CA LYS A 19 -40.69 -10.19 -15.07
C LYS A 19 -40.34 -9.10 -16.10
N ASN A 20 -39.08 -8.65 -16.13
CA ASN A 20 -38.57 -7.69 -17.11
C ASN A 20 -38.47 -8.31 -18.53
N ALA A 21 -38.06 -9.57 -18.64
CA ALA A 21 -38.08 -10.30 -19.90
C ALA A 21 -39.51 -10.47 -20.45
N GLU A 22 -40.46 -10.87 -19.60
CA GLU A 22 -41.88 -10.97 -19.92
C GLU A 22 -42.46 -9.62 -20.38
N LEU A 23 -42.16 -8.52 -19.68
CA LEU A 23 -42.52 -7.14 -20.08
C LEU A 23 -41.91 -6.74 -21.44
N SER A 24 -40.64 -7.05 -21.70
CA SER A 24 -39.99 -6.75 -22.99
C SER A 24 -40.55 -7.58 -24.15
N SER A 25 -40.98 -8.82 -23.87
CA SER A 25 -41.64 -9.69 -24.85
C SER A 25 -43.07 -9.19 -25.17
N ASN A 26 -43.78 -8.68 -24.17
CA ASN A 26 -45.12 -8.13 -24.33
C ASN A 26 -45.11 -6.78 -25.08
N SER A 27 -44.14 -5.89 -24.84
CA SER A 27 -44.01 -4.66 -25.63
C SER A 27 -43.67 -4.94 -27.11
N LYS A 28 -42.89 -5.99 -27.39
CA LYS A 28 -42.68 -6.49 -28.76
C LYS A 28 -43.95 -7.10 -29.38
N LYS A 29 -44.84 -7.74 -28.60
CA LYS A 29 -46.15 -8.22 -29.08
C LYS A 29 -47.14 -7.08 -29.34
N LEU A 30 -47.20 -6.05 -28.49
CA LEU A 30 -48.12 -4.92 -28.70
C LEU A 30 -47.79 -4.10 -29.96
N LYS A 31 -46.51 -3.95 -30.33
CA LYS A 31 -46.11 -3.28 -31.58
C LYS A 31 -46.50 -4.03 -32.88
N ARG A 32 -47.19 -5.17 -32.80
CA ARG A 32 -47.66 -5.96 -33.96
C ARG A 32 -49.19 -5.99 -34.16
N LYS A 33 -49.96 -5.20 -33.40
CA LYS A 33 -51.41 -5.03 -33.61
C LYS A 33 -51.85 -3.57 -33.43
N HIS A 34 -51.86 -2.79 -34.52
CA HIS A 34 -52.85 -1.73 -34.77
C HIS A 34 -52.69 -1.20 -36.21
N SER A 35 -53.60 -1.58 -37.11
CA SER A 35 -53.66 -1.06 -38.48
C SER A 35 -55.03 -1.28 -39.13
N SER A 36 -56.08 -0.55 -38.71
CA SER A 36 -57.30 -0.31 -39.50
C SER A 36 -58.32 0.62 -38.81
N SER A 37 -58.90 1.51 -39.63
CA SER A 37 -60.28 2.05 -39.60
C SER A 37 -60.86 2.70 -38.33
N ASP A 38 -61.01 4.02 -38.45
CA ASP A 38 -62.10 4.90 -38.01
C ASP A 38 -63.40 4.32 -37.41
N LYS A 39 -63.93 5.01 -36.39
CA LYS A 39 -65.20 5.76 -36.51
C LYS A 39 -65.37 6.84 -35.41
N ARG A 40 -66.49 7.59 -35.49
CA ARG A 40 -66.74 8.93 -34.90
C ARG A 40 -67.87 8.91 -33.84
N ILE A 41 -68.12 10.07 -33.20
CA ILE A 41 -69.35 10.49 -32.44
C ILE A 41 -69.49 9.92 -31.00
N VAL A 42 -69.96 10.64 -29.95
CA VAL A 42 -70.17 12.09 -29.66
C VAL A 42 -70.21 12.32 -28.12
N LEU A 43 -69.91 13.56 -27.70
CA LEU A 43 -70.16 14.26 -26.40
C LEU A 43 -71.03 13.60 -25.30
N LYS A 44 -70.61 13.82 -24.05
CA LYS A 44 -71.39 14.64 -23.09
C LYS A 44 -70.50 15.33 -22.06
N ASN A 45 -70.96 16.47 -21.56
CA ASN A 45 -70.26 17.32 -20.57
C ASN A 45 -70.72 16.96 -19.15
N ASP A 46 -69.94 17.36 -18.14
CA ASP A 46 -70.48 18.28 -17.12
C ASP A 46 -69.38 19.13 -16.47
N ALA A 47 -69.72 20.27 -15.86
CA ALA A 47 -68.72 21.26 -15.40
C ALA A 47 -69.17 22.19 -14.26
N LYS A 48 -68.22 22.52 -13.36
CA LYS A 48 -68.09 23.76 -12.54
C LYS A 48 -66.65 23.78 -11.94
N LEU A 49 -65.83 24.85 -11.95
CA LEU A 49 -66.00 26.28 -11.61
C LEU A 49 -66.18 26.48 -10.08
N LYS A 50 -65.43 27.32 -9.35
CA LYS A 50 -64.80 28.65 -9.62
C LYS A 50 -63.43 28.79 -8.87
N VAL A 51 -62.38 29.46 -9.38
CA VAL A 51 -62.04 30.93 -9.33
C VAL A 51 -61.63 31.39 -7.90
N GLN A 52 -60.57 32.18 -7.61
CA GLN A 52 -60.05 33.40 -8.27
C GLN A 52 -58.51 33.64 -8.06
N GLU A 53 -57.82 34.18 -9.10
CA GLU A 53 -56.90 35.36 -9.19
C GLU A 53 -55.91 35.76 -8.02
N LYS A 54 -54.83 36.56 -8.18
CA LYS A 54 -54.46 37.48 -9.29
C LYS A 54 -52.94 37.74 -9.47
N GLU A 55 -52.62 37.97 -10.74
CA GLU A 55 -51.49 38.60 -11.44
C GLU A 55 -50.57 39.63 -10.72
N LYS A 56 -49.30 39.69 -11.15
CA LYS A 56 -48.81 40.81 -12.00
C LYS A 56 -47.51 40.51 -12.77
N GLN A 57 -47.34 41.21 -13.89
CA GLN A 57 -46.18 41.17 -14.79
C GLN A 57 -45.33 42.45 -14.66
N THR A 58 -44.05 42.39 -15.06
CA THR A 58 -43.51 43.28 -16.11
C THR A 58 -42.22 42.72 -16.71
N SER A 59 -41.91 43.14 -17.93
CA SER A 59 -40.70 42.78 -18.67
C SER A 59 -40.10 44.02 -19.35
N VAL A 60 -38.78 44.04 -19.55
CA VAL A 60 -38.12 44.99 -20.45
C VAL A 60 -37.05 44.26 -21.26
N HIS A 61 -37.06 44.50 -22.57
CA HIS A 61 -36.09 44.01 -23.55
C HIS A 61 -35.22 45.18 -24.01
N LYS A 62 -33.93 44.95 -24.28
CA LYS A 62 -33.24 45.62 -25.39
C LYS A 62 -32.02 44.82 -25.86
N LYS A 63 -31.92 44.65 -27.18
CA LYS A 63 -30.72 44.24 -27.91
C LYS A 63 -30.05 45.46 -28.51
N THR A 64 -28.74 45.40 -28.69
CA THR A 64 -28.10 45.99 -29.88
C THR A 64 -26.88 45.16 -30.29
N GLN A 65 -26.71 44.94 -31.59
CA GLN A 65 -25.42 44.67 -32.24
C GLN A 65 -24.68 46.04 -32.39
N GLU A 66 -23.47 46.22 -32.93
CA GLU A 66 -22.50 45.40 -33.66
C GLU A 66 -21.11 46.05 -33.50
N THR A 67 -19.98 45.40 -33.78
CA THR A 67 -19.21 45.58 -35.06
C THR A 67 -17.88 44.79 -35.01
N LYS A 68 -17.18 44.68 -36.15
CA LYS A 68 -15.96 43.87 -36.35
C LYS A 68 -14.73 44.72 -36.73
N LYS A 69 -13.53 44.32 -36.27
CA LYS A 69 -12.19 44.35 -36.94
C LYS A 69 -11.15 43.84 -35.92
N ALA A 70 -10.24 42.88 -36.13
CA ALA A 70 -9.60 42.19 -37.27
C ALA A 70 -8.23 42.77 -37.72
N LEU A 71 -7.26 41.85 -37.88
CA LEU A 71 -5.89 42.02 -38.44
C LEU A 71 -4.85 42.74 -37.54
N LYS A 72 -3.53 42.52 -37.68
CA LYS A 72 -2.69 41.30 -37.90
C LYS A 72 -1.19 41.72 -37.82
N ILE A 73 -0.30 40.79 -37.45
CA ILE A 73 1.16 40.77 -37.78
C ILE A 73 2.02 41.96 -37.30
N ASN A 74 3.01 41.69 -36.43
CA ASN A 74 4.42 41.70 -36.86
C ASN A 74 5.35 40.96 -35.89
N GLU A 75 6.43 40.40 -36.43
CA GLU A 75 7.55 39.84 -35.68
C GLU A 75 8.60 40.92 -35.39
N ILE A 76 9.50 40.66 -34.43
CA ILE A 76 10.93 40.98 -34.56
C ILE A 76 11.70 40.08 -33.59
N GLN A 77 12.81 39.52 -34.07
CA GLN A 77 13.74 38.71 -33.28
C GLN A 77 14.75 39.62 -32.58
N ASN A 78 15.30 39.18 -31.44
CA ASN A 78 16.77 39.05 -31.36
C ASN A 78 17.27 38.18 -30.20
N VAL A 79 18.54 37.76 -30.31
CA VAL A 79 19.23 36.84 -29.41
C VAL A 79 20.55 37.47 -28.97
N ASN A 80 20.94 37.29 -27.70
CA ASN A 80 22.29 37.00 -27.15
C ASN A 80 22.35 37.40 -25.65
N LYS A 81 22.92 36.66 -24.69
CA LYS A 81 24.21 35.94 -24.49
C LYS A 81 25.36 36.80 -23.90
N ILE A 82 25.97 36.26 -22.84
CA ILE A 82 27.36 36.46 -22.35
C ILE A 82 27.71 37.81 -21.68
N SER A 83 27.82 37.83 -20.35
CA SER A 83 29.10 37.83 -19.58
C SER A 83 28.76 38.00 -18.07
N SER A 84 29.42 37.41 -17.06
CA SER A 84 30.79 36.93 -16.83
C SER A 84 31.83 38.02 -16.55
N ARG A 85 31.95 38.44 -15.28
CA ARG A 85 33.20 38.98 -14.72
C ARG A 85 33.34 38.69 -13.23
N THR A 86 34.58 38.73 -12.74
CA THR A 86 35.05 38.03 -11.53
C THR A 86 35.81 38.94 -10.57
N SER A 87 36.26 38.35 -9.44
CA SER A 87 37.32 38.84 -8.53
C SER A 87 36.85 39.81 -7.41
N LYS A 88 37.47 39.85 -6.21
CA LYS A 88 38.64 39.13 -5.65
C LYS A 88 38.67 39.30 -4.10
N LYS A 89 39.22 38.32 -3.36
CA LYS A 89 39.96 38.38 -2.05
C LYS A 89 39.49 39.37 -0.95
N SER A 90 39.45 39.07 0.36
CA SER A 90 39.92 37.91 1.19
C SER A 90 39.08 37.90 2.51
N LYS A 91 39.47 37.55 3.76
CA LYS A 91 40.74 37.30 4.49
C LYS A 91 40.46 36.45 5.75
N SER A 92 41.51 35.89 6.39
CA SER A 92 41.44 35.03 7.60
C SER A 92 41.97 35.70 8.88
N ILE A 93 41.34 35.45 10.03
CA ILE A 93 41.86 35.68 11.41
C ILE A 93 41.43 34.49 12.31
N GLN A 94 42.17 34.19 13.38
CA GLN A 94 41.92 33.10 14.35
C GLN A 94 41.77 33.61 15.80
N LYS A 95 41.14 32.78 16.65
CA LYS A 95 41.34 32.67 18.12
C LYS A 95 40.82 33.86 18.97
N PRO A 96 40.70 33.73 20.33
CA PRO A 96 41.20 32.65 21.20
C PRO A 96 40.16 31.89 22.05
N ILE A 97 40.67 30.95 22.85
CA ILE A 97 39.99 30.20 23.91
C ILE A 97 40.20 30.93 25.25
N GLN A 98 39.23 30.88 26.15
CA GLN A 98 39.47 30.98 27.60
C GLN A 98 38.74 29.87 28.35
N LYS A 99 39.40 29.35 29.41
CA LYS A 99 38.76 28.67 30.54
C LYS A 99 38.56 29.71 31.65
N GLU A 100 37.62 29.46 32.55
CA GLU A 100 37.77 29.84 33.95
C GLU A 100 37.08 28.81 34.86
N GLU A 101 37.46 28.75 36.13
CA GLU A 101 37.16 27.64 37.05
C GLU A 101 36.37 28.14 38.29
N ASP A 102 35.60 27.23 38.87
CA ASP A 102 35.08 27.20 40.26
C ASP A 102 34.60 28.49 40.97
N LYS A 103 33.32 28.45 41.41
CA LYS A 103 33.07 28.39 42.87
C LYS A 103 31.70 27.86 43.28
N GLU A 104 31.64 27.49 44.56
CA GLU A 104 30.67 26.59 45.19
C GLU A 104 29.89 27.31 46.31
N ILE A 105 28.82 26.69 46.84
CA ILE A 105 28.26 26.91 48.21
C ILE A 105 27.52 28.29 48.41
N GLN A 106 26.41 28.46 49.17
CA GLN A 106 25.81 27.70 50.30
C GLN A 106 24.25 27.78 50.41
N ILE A 107 23.61 26.60 50.52
CA ILE A 107 22.52 26.16 51.42
C ILE A 107 21.53 27.16 52.07
N SER A 108 20.22 26.95 51.86
CA SER A 108 19.20 26.62 52.92
C SER A 108 17.83 26.31 52.26
N CYS A 109 17.19 25.15 52.45
CA CYS A 109 16.56 24.55 53.65
C CYS A 109 15.36 25.38 54.14
N SER A 110 14.11 24.90 54.25
CA SER A 110 13.55 23.51 54.34
C SER A 110 12.42 23.30 53.29
N LYS A 111 11.49 22.30 53.30
CA LYS A 111 11.15 21.18 54.22
C LYS A 111 10.44 20.03 53.46
N LYS A 112 9.89 19.04 54.20
CA LYS A 112 9.21 17.81 53.73
C LYS A 112 7.71 17.96 53.43
N ILE A 113 7.17 17.11 52.54
CA ILE A 113 6.16 16.07 52.87
C ILE A 113 6.53 14.78 52.12
N GLU A 114 6.39 13.62 52.75
CA GLU A 114 6.59 12.30 52.11
C GLU A 114 5.24 11.69 51.69
N SER A 115 5.18 11.03 50.53
CA SER A 115 4.24 9.91 50.35
C SER A 115 4.85 8.84 49.44
N LYS A 116 4.81 7.57 49.88
CA LYS A 116 5.39 6.44 49.16
C LYS A 116 4.30 5.70 48.38
N LYS A 117 4.48 5.52 47.08
CA LYS A 117 3.92 4.39 46.31
C LYS A 117 4.99 3.82 45.38
N LYS A 118 4.98 2.50 45.20
CA LYS A 118 6.08 1.74 44.59
C LYS A 118 6.07 1.85 43.06
N LEU A 119 7.26 1.90 42.47
CA LEU A 119 7.49 1.52 41.08
C LEU A 119 7.05 0.06 40.84
N ARG A 120 6.64 -0.22 39.61
CA ARG A 120 6.78 -1.52 38.95
C ARG A 120 7.37 -1.26 37.57
N SER A 121 8.69 -1.37 37.44
CA SER A 121 9.35 -1.60 36.17
C SER A 121 9.25 -3.09 35.84
N SER A 122 8.69 -3.42 34.67
CA SER A 122 8.63 -4.78 34.16
C SER A 122 9.90 -5.09 33.35
N VAL A 123 11.02 -5.31 34.05
CA VAL A 123 12.21 -5.90 33.43
C VAL A 123 11.90 -7.36 33.10
N LEU A 124 12.08 -7.75 31.84
CA LEU A 124 11.87 -9.12 31.40
C LEU A 124 13.07 -9.97 31.84
N MET A 125 12.91 -10.69 32.95
CA MET A 125 13.92 -11.62 33.46
C MET A 125 13.89 -12.95 32.69
N THR A 126 14.58 -13.02 31.55
CA THR A 126 14.98 -14.30 30.95
C THR A 126 16.01 -14.98 31.85
N THR A 127 15.84 -16.27 32.11
CA THR A 127 16.66 -17.01 33.08
C THR A 127 17.92 -17.55 32.43
N THR A 128 19.07 -16.92 32.71
CA THR A 128 20.39 -17.29 32.16
C THR A 128 20.94 -18.60 32.73
N GLY A 129 20.48 -19.72 32.16
CA GLY A 129 20.88 -21.09 32.53
C GLY A 129 22.22 -21.54 31.96
N ILE A 130 23.31 -20.78 32.11
CA ILE A 130 24.64 -21.13 31.54
C ILE A 130 25.27 -22.32 32.29
N ALA A 131 24.96 -23.54 31.84
CA ALA A 131 25.50 -24.78 32.38
C ALA A 131 26.85 -25.14 31.76
N LYS A 132 27.96 -24.64 32.32
CA LYS A 132 29.33 -25.03 31.91
C LYS A 132 29.62 -26.52 32.20
N MET A 133 29.34 -27.39 31.23
CA MET A 133 29.71 -28.81 31.28
C MET A 133 31.13 -29.04 30.76
N LYS A 134 31.84 -30.02 31.35
CA LYS A 134 33.22 -30.37 30.98
C LYS A 134 33.23 -31.42 29.87
N CYS A 135 34.07 -31.22 28.85
CA CYS A 135 34.39 -32.27 27.88
C CYS A 135 34.99 -33.50 28.59
N ILE A 136 34.35 -34.67 28.43
CA ILE A 136 34.84 -35.96 28.93
C ILE A 136 35.22 -36.84 27.73
N LYS A 137 36.53 -37.01 27.50
CA LYS A 137 37.03 -37.92 26.45
C LYS A 137 36.90 -39.37 26.90
N GLN A 138 35.94 -40.13 26.37
CA GLN A 138 35.93 -41.58 26.43
C GLN A 138 35.98 -42.22 25.03
N LYS A 139 37.05 -42.96 24.76
CA LYS A 139 37.12 -43.87 23.61
C LYS A 139 36.43 -45.19 23.97
N GLN A 140 35.37 -45.58 23.26
CA GLN A 140 35.00 -46.99 23.14
C GLN A 140 34.67 -47.38 21.70
N GLN A 141 35.39 -48.39 21.20
CA GLN A 141 35.04 -49.13 19.99
C GLN A 141 34.23 -50.37 20.40
N LYS A 142 33.15 -50.73 19.67
CA LYS A 142 33.03 -52.06 19.01
C LYS A 142 31.72 -52.32 18.27
N ARG A 143 31.89 -52.82 17.03
CA ARG A 143 31.15 -53.93 16.39
C ARG A 143 29.63 -53.82 16.19
N ILE A 144 29.31 -53.26 15.02
CA ILE A 144 28.40 -53.82 14.00
C ILE A 144 27.94 -55.27 14.26
N LYS A 145 26.63 -55.53 14.13
CA LYS A 145 26.07 -56.82 13.72
C LYS A 145 25.27 -56.66 12.43
N ASN A 146 25.83 -57.11 11.31
CA ASN A 146 25.12 -57.16 10.04
C ASN A 146 24.08 -58.29 10.03
N ARG A 147 22.90 -58.04 9.46
CA ARG A 147 22.10 -59.09 8.81
C ARG A 147 21.68 -58.59 7.42
N ARG A 148 21.89 -59.43 6.41
CA ARG A 148 21.86 -59.06 4.99
C ARG A 148 20.45 -58.73 4.48
N LEU A 149 20.37 -57.74 3.60
CA LEU A 149 19.74 -57.86 2.28
C LEU A 149 20.74 -57.32 1.22
N THR A 150 20.55 -57.70 -0.05
CA THR A 150 21.48 -57.49 -1.17
C THR A 150 21.11 -56.19 -1.93
N ARG A 151 22.02 -55.32 -2.40
CA ARG A 151 23.03 -55.48 -3.48
C ARG A 151 22.43 -56.13 -4.73
N GLN A 152 22.53 -55.62 -5.96
CA GLN A 152 23.44 -54.66 -6.61
C GLN A 152 22.62 -53.62 -7.41
N ASP A 153 23.13 -52.47 -7.87
CA ASP A 153 24.43 -51.79 -7.68
C ASP A 153 24.13 -50.25 -7.73
N THR A 154 24.90 -49.26 -7.25
CA THR A 154 26.36 -48.95 -7.28
C THR A 154 26.89 -48.65 -8.70
N GLN A 155 27.83 -47.72 -8.97
CA GLN A 155 28.64 -46.84 -8.11
C GLN A 155 29.17 -45.63 -8.93
N GLU A 156 29.25 -44.42 -8.35
CA GLU A 156 30.42 -43.53 -8.49
C GLU A 156 30.42 -42.38 -7.46
N THR A 157 31.64 -41.90 -7.15
CA THR A 157 32.06 -40.73 -6.33
C THR A 157 30.97 -39.82 -5.73
N ALA A 158 30.85 -39.57 -4.42
CA ALA A 158 31.84 -39.41 -3.32
C ALA A 158 32.81 -38.21 -3.48
N ASN A 159 32.97 -37.43 -2.41
CA ASN A 159 33.75 -36.19 -2.27
C ASN A 159 33.25 -34.96 -3.06
N THR A 160 32.38 -34.18 -2.42
CA THR A 160 32.34 -32.71 -2.56
C THR A 160 32.51 -32.08 -1.19
N ASN A 161 33.59 -31.31 -1.01
CA ASN A 161 33.66 -30.36 0.09
C ASN A 161 32.55 -29.31 -0.11
N CYS A 162 31.91 -28.86 0.98
CA CYS A 162 30.97 -27.75 0.93
C CYS A 162 31.69 -26.40 0.78
N ASN A 163 32.35 -26.18 -0.36
CA ASN A 163 32.74 -24.85 -0.81
C ASN A 163 31.47 -24.14 -1.32
N ILE A 164 30.57 -23.78 -0.40
CA ILE A 164 29.33 -23.09 -0.73
C ILE A 164 29.63 -21.59 -0.83
N THR A 165 29.54 -21.09 -2.05
CA THR A 165 29.69 -19.67 -2.40
C THR A 165 28.36 -18.92 -2.23
N GLU A 166 28.43 -17.58 -2.19
CA GLU A 166 27.27 -16.69 -2.08
C GLU A 166 26.24 -16.84 -3.23
N GLU A 167 26.62 -17.52 -4.30
CA GLU A 167 25.82 -17.77 -5.52
C GLU A 167 24.47 -18.46 -5.24
N ASN A 168 24.31 -19.09 -4.07
CA ASN A 168 23.03 -19.67 -3.60
C ASN A 168 21.97 -18.63 -3.20
N HIS A 169 22.34 -17.40 -2.85
CA HIS A 169 21.39 -16.35 -2.49
C HIS A 169 21.19 -15.35 -3.63
N LYS A 170 20.00 -15.38 -4.24
CA LYS A 170 19.61 -14.33 -5.19
C LYS A 170 19.42 -13.01 -4.45
N ASN A 171 20.13 -11.98 -4.90
CA ASN A 171 19.95 -10.60 -4.47
C ASN A 171 18.45 -10.21 -4.57
N PRO A 172 17.78 -9.84 -3.46
CA PRO A 172 16.34 -9.57 -3.52
C PRO A 172 15.98 -8.28 -4.26
N LEU A 173 16.85 -7.27 -4.26
CA LEU A 173 16.65 -6.02 -5.01
C LEU A 173 16.68 -6.25 -6.53
N THR A 174 17.55 -7.14 -7.03
CA THR A 174 17.50 -7.52 -8.45
C THR A 174 16.28 -8.38 -8.74
N THR A 175 15.88 -9.25 -7.81
CA THR A 175 14.69 -10.10 -7.93
C THR A 175 13.40 -9.28 -7.98
N SER A 176 13.23 -8.28 -7.12
CA SER A 176 12.04 -7.41 -7.10
C SER A 176 11.93 -6.56 -8.37
N ARG A 177 13.06 -5.99 -8.83
CA ARG A 177 13.14 -5.31 -10.12
C ARG A 177 12.80 -6.22 -11.30
N SER A 178 13.33 -7.44 -11.36
CA SER A 178 13.00 -8.40 -12.42
C SER A 178 11.55 -8.89 -12.39
N VAL A 179 10.92 -8.96 -11.21
CA VAL A 179 9.47 -9.24 -11.08
C VAL A 179 8.63 -8.07 -11.59
N PHE A 180 9.03 -6.82 -11.36
CA PHE A 180 8.36 -5.67 -11.97
C PHE A 180 8.59 -5.60 -13.48
N GLU A 181 9.81 -5.84 -13.96
CA GLU A 181 10.14 -5.91 -15.39
C GLU A 181 9.32 -7.01 -16.10
N TRP A 182 9.15 -8.17 -15.46
CA TRP A 182 8.20 -9.20 -15.92
C TRP A 182 6.77 -8.66 -15.96
N LEU A 183 6.28 -7.99 -14.90
CA LEU A 183 4.92 -7.46 -14.84
C LEU A 183 4.61 -6.52 -16.03
N ILE A 184 5.57 -5.69 -16.46
CA ILE A 184 5.41 -4.72 -17.57
C ILE A 184 6.03 -5.17 -18.91
N HIS A 185 6.61 -6.36 -19.02
CA HIS A 185 7.27 -6.82 -20.25
C HIS A 185 6.31 -6.76 -21.47
N PRO A 186 6.72 -6.21 -22.63
CA PRO A 186 8.09 -5.88 -23.05
C PRO A 186 8.53 -4.41 -22.82
N MET A 187 7.80 -3.63 -22.02
CA MET A 187 8.21 -2.27 -21.67
C MET A 187 9.39 -2.29 -20.70
N LYS A 188 10.34 -1.36 -20.83
CA LYS A 188 11.42 -1.18 -19.85
C LYS A 188 10.92 -0.43 -18.63
N VAL A 189 11.52 -0.73 -17.48
CA VAL A 189 11.24 -0.06 -16.20
C VAL A 189 11.44 1.46 -16.31
N GLU A 190 12.54 1.89 -16.92
CA GLU A 190 12.89 3.30 -17.09
C GLU A 190 11.88 4.04 -17.98
N ASP A 191 11.51 3.43 -19.12
CA ASP A 191 10.52 4.01 -20.04
C ASP A 191 9.16 4.19 -19.36
N PHE A 192 8.73 3.21 -18.56
CA PHE A 192 7.47 3.26 -17.83
C PHE A 192 7.43 4.41 -16.80
N PHE A 193 8.46 4.55 -15.96
CA PHE A 193 8.49 5.61 -14.94
C PHE A 193 8.71 7.00 -15.54
N GLU A 194 9.49 7.13 -16.62
CA GLU A 194 9.66 8.40 -17.33
C GLU A 194 8.35 8.88 -17.98
N LYS A 195 7.62 7.99 -18.67
CA LYS A 195 6.58 8.38 -19.64
C LYS A 195 5.14 8.10 -19.17
N ASN A 196 4.94 7.10 -18.31
CA ASN A 196 3.60 6.57 -18.01
C ASN A 196 3.19 6.70 -16.54
N TRP A 197 4.09 6.38 -15.60
CA TRP A 197 3.83 6.48 -14.16
C TRP A 197 3.30 7.86 -13.76
N GLU A 198 2.17 7.89 -13.02
CA GLU A 198 1.46 9.10 -12.59
C GLU A 198 1.07 10.08 -13.72
N LYS A 199 1.03 9.61 -14.99
CA LYS A 199 0.89 10.45 -16.20
C LYS A 199 -0.11 9.91 -17.22
N THR A 200 0.06 8.68 -17.70
CA THR A 200 -0.70 8.15 -18.85
C THR A 200 -1.01 6.65 -18.74
N PRO A 201 -2.23 6.20 -19.09
CA PRO A 201 -2.57 4.78 -19.16
C PRO A 201 -1.76 3.99 -20.19
N VAL A 202 -1.56 2.69 -19.94
CA VAL A 202 -0.81 1.77 -20.81
C VAL A 202 -1.56 0.45 -20.96
N HIS A 203 -1.88 0.03 -22.20
CA HIS A 203 -2.36 -1.32 -22.51
C HIS A 203 -1.24 -2.14 -23.18
N ILE A 204 -0.70 -3.10 -22.45
CA ILE A 204 0.31 -4.05 -22.94
C ILE A 204 -0.42 -5.30 -23.45
N LYS A 205 -0.49 -5.43 -24.78
CA LYS A 205 -1.07 -6.60 -25.46
C LYS A 205 -0.02 -7.69 -25.61
N ARG A 206 -0.29 -8.90 -25.11
CA ARG A 206 0.71 -10.01 -25.10
C ARG A 206 0.40 -11.18 -26.01
N ASN A 207 -0.86 -11.35 -26.42
CA ASN A 207 -1.32 -12.52 -27.20
C ASN A 207 -0.96 -13.88 -26.56
N PHE A 208 -0.72 -13.93 -25.24
CA PHE A 208 -0.29 -15.12 -24.51
C PHE A 208 -1.20 -15.37 -23.28
N PRO A 209 -2.37 -16.03 -23.47
CA PRO A 209 -3.38 -16.22 -22.43
C PRO A 209 -2.92 -16.90 -21.14
N LYS A 210 -1.76 -17.55 -21.14
CA LYS A 210 -1.23 -18.31 -20.00
C LYS A 210 -0.21 -17.54 -19.15
N TYR A 211 0.04 -16.25 -19.44
CA TYR A 211 1.05 -15.44 -18.74
C TYR A 211 0.83 -15.37 -17.23
N TYR A 212 -0.41 -15.14 -16.80
CA TYR A 212 -0.78 -14.99 -15.39
C TYR A 212 -1.39 -16.27 -14.76
N LYS A 213 -1.27 -17.44 -15.42
CA LYS A 213 -1.95 -18.70 -15.05
C LYS A 213 -1.73 -19.21 -13.61
N LEU A 214 -0.71 -18.68 -12.91
CA LEU A 214 -0.32 -19.09 -11.55
C LEU A 214 -0.83 -18.12 -10.47
N LEU A 215 -1.40 -16.97 -10.85
CA LEU A 215 -1.87 -15.95 -9.91
C LEU A 215 -3.33 -16.13 -9.50
N MET A 216 -4.18 -16.65 -10.39
CA MET A 216 -5.57 -17.03 -10.09
C MET A 216 -6.14 -17.92 -11.19
N SER A 217 -7.29 -18.52 -10.93
CA SER A 217 -8.23 -19.06 -11.92
C SER A 217 -9.64 -19.14 -11.33
N THR A 218 -10.67 -19.32 -12.16
CA THR A 218 -12.05 -19.50 -11.69
C THR A 218 -12.24 -20.75 -10.80
N PRO A 219 -11.62 -21.91 -11.07
CA PRO A 219 -11.62 -23.04 -10.12
C PRO A 219 -10.94 -22.73 -8.77
N MET A 220 -9.87 -21.93 -8.74
CA MET A 220 -9.24 -21.54 -7.47
C MET A 220 -10.19 -20.73 -6.59
N LEU A 221 -11.02 -19.86 -7.18
CA LEU A 221 -12.03 -19.10 -6.43
C LEU A 221 -13.12 -20.01 -5.84
N ASP A 222 -13.54 -21.06 -6.56
CA ASP A 222 -14.48 -22.06 -6.06
C ASP A 222 -13.89 -22.91 -4.92
N SER A 223 -12.62 -23.34 -5.04
CA SER A 223 -11.89 -24.00 -3.95
C SER A 223 -11.81 -23.13 -2.70
N ILE A 224 -11.41 -21.85 -2.84
CA ILE A 224 -11.33 -20.90 -1.72
C ILE A 224 -12.70 -20.75 -1.02
N LEU A 225 -13.80 -20.64 -1.78
CA LEU A 225 -15.15 -20.56 -1.21
C LEU A 225 -15.61 -21.83 -0.48
N ARG A 226 -15.08 -23.01 -0.84
CA ARG A 226 -15.35 -24.28 -0.15
C ARG A 226 -14.50 -24.44 1.11
N GLU A 227 -13.20 -24.27 0.95
CA GLU A 227 -12.15 -24.64 1.89
C GLU A 227 -11.91 -23.56 2.96
N SER A 228 -12.07 -22.28 2.62
CA SER A 228 -11.82 -21.15 3.53
C SER A 228 -13.11 -20.55 4.12
N HIS A 229 -13.00 -19.88 5.27
CA HIS A 229 -14.10 -19.17 5.91
C HIS A 229 -14.30 -17.76 5.30
N ILE A 230 -14.76 -17.71 4.05
CA ILE A 230 -15.01 -16.44 3.34
C ILE A 230 -16.32 -15.80 3.82
N LEU A 231 -16.27 -14.56 4.27
CA LEU A 231 -17.44 -13.76 4.66
C LEU A 231 -17.80 -12.72 3.59
N PHE A 232 -19.10 -12.52 3.35
CA PHE A 232 -19.57 -11.39 2.56
C PHE A 232 -19.19 -10.05 3.22
N THR A 233 -18.91 -9.03 2.41
CA THR A 233 -18.48 -7.68 2.83
C THR A 233 -17.09 -7.59 3.47
N LYS A 234 -16.60 -8.63 4.19
CA LYS A 234 -15.21 -8.68 4.69
C LYS A 234 -14.24 -9.16 3.60
N ASN A 235 -14.57 -10.27 2.94
CA ASN A 235 -13.67 -10.97 2.01
C ASN A 235 -14.20 -10.98 0.57
N ILE A 236 -15.52 -10.88 0.37
CA ILE A 236 -16.13 -10.96 -0.97
C ILE A 236 -17.39 -10.10 -1.09
N ASP A 237 -17.56 -9.45 -2.24
CA ASP A 237 -18.73 -8.66 -2.61
C ASP A 237 -19.42 -9.23 -3.86
N ILE A 238 -20.74 -9.07 -3.91
CA ILE A 238 -21.58 -9.33 -5.07
C ILE A 238 -22.14 -8.00 -5.57
N THR A 239 -21.88 -7.66 -6.83
CA THR A 239 -22.25 -6.34 -7.39
C THR A 239 -22.87 -6.43 -8.78
N SER A 240 -23.70 -5.46 -9.14
CA SER A 240 -24.16 -5.26 -10.52
C SER A 240 -24.24 -3.77 -10.85
N TYR A 241 -24.12 -3.45 -12.14
CA TYR A 241 -24.43 -2.14 -12.71
C TYR A 241 -25.41 -2.33 -13.87
N GLU A 242 -26.69 -2.04 -13.62
CA GLU A 242 -27.75 -2.16 -14.61
C GLU A 242 -28.54 -0.85 -14.68
N ASN A 243 -28.92 -0.42 -15.90
CA ASN A 243 -29.71 0.80 -16.14
C ASN A 243 -29.12 2.08 -15.50
N GLY A 244 -27.80 2.15 -15.33
CA GLY A 244 -27.09 3.28 -14.73
C GLY A 244 -26.97 3.26 -13.21
N VAL A 245 -27.45 2.23 -12.53
CA VAL A 245 -27.43 2.10 -11.06
C VAL A 245 -26.50 0.96 -10.64
N ARG A 246 -25.62 1.21 -9.64
CA ARG A 246 -24.70 0.21 -9.07
C ARG A 246 -25.18 -0.31 -7.71
N GLU A 247 -25.53 -1.59 -7.64
CA GLU A 247 -26.07 -2.23 -6.44
C GLU A 247 -25.07 -3.22 -5.80
N THR A 248 -25.16 -3.40 -4.48
CA THR A 248 -24.48 -4.45 -3.70
C THR A 248 -25.55 -5.46 -3.28
N HIS A 249 -25.30 -6.75 -3.48
CA HIS A 249 -26.27 -7.82 -3.18
C HIS A 249 -25.84 -8.72 -2.00
N ASN A 250 -24.75 -8.37 -1.31
CA ASN A 250 -24.16 -9.10 -0.18
C ASN A 250 -25.23 -9.55 0.84
N PRO A 251 -25.46 -10.86 1.01
CA PRO A 251 -26.12 -11.41 2.18
C PRO A 251 -25.26 -11.23 3.45
N ALA A 252 -25.85 -11.50 4.62
CA ALA A 252 -25.08 -11.60 5.86
C ALA A 252 -24.37 -12.97 5.98
N GLY A 253 -23.20 -12.99 6.61
CA GLY A 253 -22.49 -14.22 6.98
C GLY A 253 -21.58 -14.82 5.89
N ARG A 254 -21.44 -16.15 5.90
CA ARG A 254 -20.49 -16.89 5.04
C ARG A 254 -20.93 -16.88 3.57
N ALA A 255 -20.01 -16.51 2.69
CA ALA A 255 -20.13 -16.71 1.26
C ALA A 255 -19.83 -18.17 0.91
N VAL A 256 -20.89 -18.94 0.64
CA VAL A 256 -20.79 -20.34 0.18
C VAL A 256 -20.99 -20.42 -1.34
N PRO A 257 -20.37 -21.39 -2.04
CA PRO A 257 -20.40 -21.47 -3.51
C PRO A 257 -21.80 -21.43 -4.11
N SER A 258 -22.77 -22.12 -3.52
CA SER A 258 -24.15 -22.16 -4.03
C SER A 258 -24.82 -20.78 -4.09
N VAL A 259 -24.51 -19.88 -3.15
CA VAL A 259 -25.07 -18.51 -3.13
C VAL A 259 -24.29 -17.60 -4.07
N VAL A 260 -22.96 -17.66 -4.05
CA VAL A 260 -22.09 -16.84 -4.91
C VAL A 260 -22.34 -17.14 -6.39
N TRP A 261 -22.47 -18.42 -6.75
CA TRP A 261 -22.70 -18.85 -8.12
C TRP A 261 -24.12 -18.62 -8.63
N ASP A 262 -25.14 -18.63 -7.77
CA ASP A 262 -26.49 -18.22 -8.18
C ASP A 262 -26.52 -16.72 -8.54
N TYR A 263 -25.87 -15.85 -7.74
CA TYR A 263 -25.71 -14.44 -8.09
C TYR A 263 -24.90 -14.22 -9.39
N TYR A 264 -23.81 -14.97 -9.59
CA TYR A 264 -23.01 -14.91 -10.83
C TYR A 264 -23.83 -15.34 -12.06
N MET A 265 -24.58 -16.44 -11.97
CA MET A 265 -25.49 -16.91 -13.02
C MET A 265 -26.64 -15.93 -13.30
N ASN A 266 -27.06 -15.16 -12.29
CA ASN A 266 -28.00 -14.05 -12.44
C ASN A 266 -27.33 -12.73 -12.91
N GLY A 267 -26.05 -12.75 -13.29
CA GLY A 267 -25.36 -11.64 -13.97
C GLY A 267 -24.53 -10.71 -13.07
N CYS A 268 -24.47 -10.95 -11.76
CA CYS A 268 -23.63 -10.17 -10.85
C CYS A 268 -22.14 -10.46 -11.06
N SER A 269 -21.30 -9.44 -10.92
CA SER A 269 -19.88 -9.64 -10.69
C SER A 269 -19.61 -10.06 -9.25
N VAL A 270 -18.57 -10.87 -9.08
CA VAL A 270 -18.02 -11.28 -7.79
C VAL A 270 -16.66 -10.57 -7.62
N ARG A 271 -16.50 -9.75 -6.58
CA ARG A 271 -15.22 -9.13 -6.21
C ARG A 271 -14.69 -9.80 -4.95
N MET A 272 -13.49 -10.38 -5.01
CA MET A 272 -12.80 -10.88 -3.82
C MET A 272 -11.75 -9.87 -3.37
N LEU A 273 -11.82 -9.53 -2.09
CA LEU A 273 -10.92 -8.61 -1.38
C LEU A 273 -9.74 -9.38 -0.81
N ASN A 274 -8.54 -8.80 -0.86
CA ASN A 274 -7.32 -9.39 -0.31
C ASN A 274 -7.08 -10.87 -0.72
N PRO A 275 -7.18 -11.24 -2.02
CA PRO A 275 -7.01 -12.63 -2.46
C PRO A 275 -5.62 -13.21 -2.16
N GLN A 276 -4.60 -12.36 -1.93
CA GLN A 276 -3.26 -12.80 -1.53
C GLN A 276 -3.22 -13.51 -0.17
N THR A 277 -4.19 -13.28 0.74
CA THR A 277 -4.33 -14.06 1.99
C THR A 277 -4.42 -15.57 1.71
N TYR A 278 -5.11 -15.94 0.63
CA TYR A 278 -5.47 -17.33 0.30
C TYR A 278 -4.66 -17.90 -0.87
N ILE A 279 -3.97 -17.07 -1.67
CA ILE A 279 -3.22 -17.49 -2.85
C ILE A 279 -1.71 -17.22 -2.65
N PRO A 280 -0.89 -18.23 -2.30
CA PRO A 280 0.53 -18.05 -1.99
C PRO A 280 1.37 -17.44 -3.12
N LYS A 281 1.04 -17.69 -4.38
CA LYS A 281 1.74 -17.09 -5.53
C LYS A 281 1.38 -15.61 -5.75
N LEU A 282 0.21 -15.17 -5.33
CA LEU A 282 -0.16 -13.75 -5.32
C LEU A 282 0.43 -13.03 -4.10
N HIS A 283 0.46 -13.68 -2.93
CA HIS A 283 1.24 -13.20 -1.76
C HIS A 283 2.71 -12.96 -2.12
N SER A 284 3.34 -13.93 -2.79
CA SER A 284 4.73 -13.80 -3.27
C SER A 284 4.90 -12.66 -4.27
N LEU A 285 3.97 -12.47 -5.22
CA LEU A 285 4.04 -11.35 -6.17
C LEU A 285 3.94 -10.00 -5.45
N ASN A 286 2.94 -9.84 -4.56
CA ASN A 286 2.72 -8.61 -3.84
C ASN A 286 3.89 -8.28 -2.90
N ALA A 287 4.34 -9.22 -2.05
CA ALA A 287 5.44 -9.01 -1.13
C ALA A 287 6.77 -8.71 -1.83
N THR A 288 7.05 -9.33 -2.99
CA THR A 288 8.22 -8.99 -3.80
C THR A 288 8.09 -7.61 -4.48
N LEU A 289 6.88 -7.15 -4.81
CA LEU A 289 6.66 -5.80 -5.34
C LEU A 289 6.68 -4.71 -4.25
N GLN A 290 6.40 -5.02 -2.97
CA GLN A 290 6.60 -4.09 -1.85
C GLN A 290 8.04 -3.61 -1.76
N GLU A 291 9.00 -4.53 -1.94
CA GLU A 291 10.43 -4.21 -1.99
C GLU A 291 10.80 -3.30 -3.17
N PHE A 292 10.05 -3.39 -4.28
CA PHE A 292 10.30 -2.57 -5.46
C PHE A 292 9.67 -1.16 -5.36
N PHE A 293 8.46 -1.05 -4.81
CA PHE A 293 7.73 0.23 -4.71
C PHE A 293 7.98 1.00 -3.41
N GLY A 294 8.52 0.36 -2.36
CA GLY A 294 8.72 0.97 -1.04
C GLY A 294 7.43 1.29 -0.27
N CYS A 295 6.28 0.77 -0.72
CA CYS A 295 4.96 0.94 -0.11
C CYS A 295 4.10 -0.33 -0.28
N PHE A 296 2.99 -0.44 0.43
CA PHE A 296 2.09 -1.60 0.37
C PHE A 296 1.61 -1.91 -1.06
N VAL A 297 1.52 -3.21 -1.37
CA VAL A 297 0.99 -3.73 -2.62
C VAL A 297 -0.24 -4.57 -2.31
N GLY A 298 -1.41 -3.93 -2.43
CA GLY A 298 -2.70 -4.60 -2.32
C GLY A 298 -3.09 -5.33 -3.60
N ALA A 299 -4.09 -6.19 -3.51
CA ALA A 299 -4.79 -6.72 -4.67
C ALA A 299 -6.30 -6.87 -4.38
N ASN A 300 -7.08 -6.78 -5.45
CA ASN A 300 -8.48 -7.23 -5.51
C ASN A 300 -8.65 -8.08 -6.77
N SER A 301 -9.56 -9.05 -6.76
CA SER A 301 -9.89 -9.81 -7.98
C SER A 301 -11.37 -9.70 -8.32
N TYR A 302 -11.67 -9.73 -9.62
CA TYR A 302 -12.99 -9.39 -10.15
C TYR A 302 -13.37 -10.41 -11.23
N LEU A 303 -14.37 -11.22 -10.92
CA LEU A 303 -15.01 -12.16 -11.83
C LEU A 303 -16.34 -11.55 -12.32
N THR A 304 -16.44 -11.25 -13.61
CA THR A 304 -17.66 -10.72 -14.25
C THR A 304 -18.22 -11.76 -15.24
N PRO A 305 -19.50 -12.14 -15.14
CA PRO A 305 -20.14 -13.08 -16.06
C PRO A 305 -20.30 -12.48 -17.47
N PRO A 306 -20.68 -13.27 -18.49
CA PRO A 306 -20.92 -12.76 -19.85
C PRO A 306 -21.91 -11.59 -19.94
N ASN A 307 -21.62 -10.65 -20.84
CA ASN A 307 -22.48 -9.51 -21.22
C ASN A 307 -23.01 -8.67 -20.03
N SER A 308 -22.18 -8.38 -19.04
CA SER A 308 -22.56 -7.67 -17.81
C SER A 308 -21.49 -6.67 -17.34
N GLN A 309 -21.92 -5.74 -16.48
CA GLN A 309 -21.06 -4.75 -15.83
C GLN A 309 -21.31 -4.83 -14.32
N GLY A 310 -20.23 -4.89 -13.52
CA GLY A 310 -20.33 -5.01 -12.05
C GLY A 310 -20.27 -3.70 -11.29
N PHE A 311 -19.72 -2.65 -11.91
CA PHE A 311 -19.36 -1.39 -11.25
C PHE A 311 -19.67 -0.21 -12.18
N ALA A 312 -20.13 0.91 -11.62
CA ALA A 312 -20.31 2.15 -12.37
C ALA A 312 -18.95 2.76 -12.79
N PRO A 313 -18.92 3.77 -13.65
CA PRO A 313 -17.74 4.61 -13.82
C PRO A 313 -17.31 5.24 -12.47
N HIS A 314 -16.02 5.10 -12.12
CA HIS A 314 -15.39 5.67 -10.93
C HIS A 314 -13.89 5.86 -11.17
N TYR A 315 -13.20 6.57 -10.27
CA TYR A 315 -11.75 6.51 -10.13
C TYR A 315 -11.38 6.09 -8.70
N ASP A 316 -10.23 5.43 -8.54
CA ASP A 316 -9.69 5.06 -7.24
C ASP A 316 -8.55 6.01 -6.81
N ASP A 317 -8.09 5.86 -5.56
CA ASP A 317 -6.95 6.57 -4.95
C ASP A 317 -5.61 5.79 -5.00
N ILE A 318 -5.54 4.79 -5.88
CA ILE A 318 -4.36 3.92 -6.07
C ILE A 318 -3.86 3.91 -7.52
N GLU A 319 -2.57 3.67 -7.69
CA GLU A 319 -2.00 3.35 -8.99
C GLU A 319 -2.37 1.90 -9.34
N ALA A 320 -3.10 1.72 -10.44
CA ALA A 320 -3.77 0.46 -10.77
C ALA A 320 -3.02 -0.31 -11.86
N PHE A 321 -2.70 -1.58 -11.58
CA PHE A 321 -2.22 -2.53 -12.59
C PHE A 321 -3.24 -3.67 -12.72
N ILE A 322 -3.96 -3.71 -13.85
CA ILE A 322 -4.96 -4.75 -14.15
C ILE A 322 -4.30 -5.87 -14.94
N LEU A 323 -4.26 -7.05 -14.35
CA LEU A 323 -3.75 -8.30 -14.91
C LEU A 323 -4.96 -9.14 -15.34
N GLN A 324 -5.24 -9.21 -16.64
CA GLN A 324 -6.37 -10.01 -17.13
C GLN A 324 -5.98 -11.49 -17.11
N ILE A 325 -6.67 -12.29 -16.28
CA ILE A 325 -6.33 -13.70 -16.00
C ILE A 325 -7.08 -14.64 -16.94
N GLU A 326 -8.40 -14.44 -17.10
CA GLU A 326 -9.25 -15.28 -17.96
C GLU A 326 -10.20 -14.42 -18.82
N GLY A 327 -10.58 -14.98 -19.97
CA GLY A 327 -11.55 -14.38 -20.87
C GLY A 327 -11.10 -13.03 -21.43
N LYS A 328 -12.04 -12.09 -21.52
CA LYS A 328 -11.80 -10.73 -22.02
C LYS A 328 -12.77 -9.73 -21.41
N LYS A 329 -12.34 -8.46 -21.32
CA LYS A 329 -13.18 -7.35 -20.87
C LYS A 329 -12.92 -6.10 -21.70
N ARG A 330 -13.99 -5.40 -22.10
CA ARG A 330 -13.88 -4.07 -22.70
C ARG A 330 -13.71 -3.04 -21.59
N TRP A 331 -12.63 -2.28 -21.65
CA TRP A 331 -12.29 -1.22 -20.72
C TRP A 331 -12.37 0.13 -21.42
N ARG A 332 -13.05 1.08 -20.77
CA ARG A 332 -13.14 2.47 -21.18
C ARG A 332 -12.55 3.33 -20.08
N LEU A 333 -11.44 4.03 -20.39
CA LEU A 333 -10.75 4.96 -19.51
C LEU A 333 -10.96 6.40 -19.98
N TYR A 334 -11.07 7.33 -19.03
CA TYR A 334 -11.42 8.72 -19.24
C TYR A 334 -10.47 9.62 -18.43
N LYS A 335 -10.29 10.87 -18.87
CA LYS A 335 -9.55 11.85 -18.06
C LYS A 335 -10.30 12.17 -16.76
N PRO A 336 -9.59 12.60 -15.71
CA PRO A 336 -10.19 13.37 -14.62
C PRO A 336 -10.99 14.56 -15.17
N ARG A 337 -12.11 14.93 -14.54
CA ARG A 337 -13.05 15.91 -15.12
C ARG A 337 -12.61 17.36 -14.92
N ASN A 338 -11.64 17.56 -14.02
CA ASN A 338 -11.00 18.82 -13.68
C ASN A 338 -9.68 18.52 -12.94
N GLU A 339 -8.80 19.51 -12.81
CA GLU A 339 -7.47 19.34 -12.21
C GLU A 339 -7.49 18.79 -10.77
N ASN A 340 -8.54 19.06 -9.97
CA ASN A 340 -8.63 18.54 -8.59
C ASN A 340 -8.90 17.02 -8.53
N GLU A 341 -9.23 16.40 -9.65
CA GLU A 341 -9.40 14.94 -9.79
C GLU A 341 -8.13 14.27 -10.36
N TYR A 342 -7.11 15.03 -10.78
CA TYR A 342 -5.83 14.49 -11.24
C TYR A 342 -4.99 14.01 -10.04
N LEU A 343 -4.48 12.78 -10.12
CA LEU A 343 -3.77 12.09 -9.01
C LEU A 343 -4.54 12.11 -7.68
N ALA A 344 -5.88 11.98 -7.76
CA ALA A 344 -6.80 12.08 -6.63
C ALA A 344 -6.37 11.25 -5.41
N ARG A 345 -6.31 11.90 -4.24
CA ARG A 345 -5.93 11.31 -2.94
C ARG A 345 -7.01 10.43 -2.30
N TYR A 346 -8.24 10.48 -2.80
CA TYR A 346 -9.40 9.75 -2.28
C TYR A 346 -10.29 9.27 -3.43
N SER A 347 -10.74 8.03 -3.39
CA SER A 347 -11.59 7.37 -4.40
C SER A 347 -12.89 8.13 -4.64
N SER A 348 -13.41 8.05 -5.87
CA SER A 348 -14.59 8.81 -6.28
C SER A 348 -15.91 8.21 -5.78
N LYS A 349 -16.98 9.01 -5.85
CA LYS A 349 -18.32 8.44 -5.92
C LYS A 349 -18.52 7.68 -7.25
N ASN A 350 -19.54 6.83 -7.31
CA ASN A 350 -20.06 6.32 -8.58
C ASN A 350 -20.57 7.48 -9.45
N PHE A 351 -20.17 7.51 -10.72
CA PHE A 351 -20.63 8.49 -11.71
C PHE A 351 -21.71 7.93 -12.63
N SER A 352 -22.56 8.81 -13.15
CA SER A 352 -23.46 8.51 -14.28
C SER A 352 -22.72 8.62 -15.62
N GLN A 353 -23.23 7.99 -16.68
CA GLN A 353 -22.64 8.12 -18.03
C GLN A 353 -22.69 9.57 -18.57
N SER A 354 -23.56 10.41 -18.00
CA SER A 354 -23.66 11.86 -18.29
C SER A 354 -22.67 12.74 -17.51
N GLU A 355 -21.91 12.18 -16.56
CA GLU A 355 -20.88 12.88 -15.79
C GLU A 355 -19.46 12.62 -16.30
N ILE A 356 -19.31 11.74 -17.30
CA ILE A 356 -18.03 11.35 -17.89
C ILE A 356 -17.99 11.81 -19.35
N GLY A 357 -16.81 12.22 -19.83
CA GLY A 357 -16.62 12.69 -21.20
C GLY A 357 -16.40 11.54 -22.20
N GLU A 358 -15.75 11.84 -23.32
CA GLU A 358 -15.27 10.81 -24.24
C GLU A 358 -14.09 10.01 -23.64
N PRO A 359 -13.98 8.70 -23.93
CA PRO A 359 -12.87 7.89 -23.44
C PRO A 359 -11.55 8.27 -24.13
N ILE A 360 -10.46 8.33 -23.35
CA ILE A 360 -9.08 8.43 -23.88
C ILE A 360 -8.52 7.07 -24.29
N LEU A 361 -9.10 5.99 -23.79
CA LEU A 361 -8.81 4.63 -24.22
C LEU A 361 -10.09 3.81 -24.17
N ASP A 362 -10.45 3.18 -25.29
CA ASP A 362 -11.49 2.16 -25.39
C ASP A 362 -10.86 0.92 -26.03
N THR A 363 -10.71 -0.15 -25.25
CA THR A 363 -9.95 -1.34 -25.67
C THR A 363 -10.52 -2.61 -25.06
N VAL A 364 -10.35 -3.73 -25.77
CA VAL A 364 -10.61 -5.07 -25.24
C VAL A 364 -9.30 -5.63 -24.69
N VAL A 365 -9.25 -5.84 -23.39
CA VAL A 365 -8.14 -6.47 -22.68
C VAL A 365 -8.42 -7.97 -22.59
N ASN A 366 -7.47 -8.80 -23.02
CA ASN A 366 -7.60 -10.25 -23.13
C ASN A 366 -6.68 -10.94 -22.13
N ALA A 367 -6.95 -12.21 -21.80
CA ALA A 367 -6.08 -12.98 -20.91
C ALA A 367 -4.58 -12.85 -21.27
N GLY A 368 -3.75 -12.54 -20.26
CA GLY A 368 -2.31 -12.29 -20.39
C GLY A 368 -1.92 -10.82 -20.66
N ASP A 369 -2.86 -9.96 -21.08
CA ASP A 369 -2.63 -8.52 -21.25
C ASP A 369 -2.56 -7.81 -19.88
N LEU A 370 -1.83 -6.68 -19.84
CA LEU A 370 -1.82 -5.75 -18.71
C LEU A 370 -2.45 -4.41 -19.13
N LEU A 371 -3.28 -3.82 -18.26
CA LEU A 371 -3.73 -2.44 -18.36
C LEU A 371 -3.34 -1.66 -17.09
N TYR A 372 -2.44 -0.69 -17.22
CA TYR A 372 -2.08 0.26 -16.16
C TYR A 372 -2.80 1.60 -16.34
N PHE A 373 -3.17 2.25 -15.24
CA PHE A 373 -3.54 3.67 -15.21
C PHE A 373 -3.32 4.31 -13.82
N PRO A 374 -3.04 5.63 -13.77
CA PRO A 374 -2.83 6.35 -12.51
C PRO A 374 -4.14 6.68 -11.78
N ARG A 375 -4.05 6.91 -10.47
CA ARG A 375 -5.19 7.31 -9.62
C ARG A 375 -5.86 8.59 -10.12
N GLY A 376 -7.16 8.71 -9.92
CA GLY A 376 -7.98 9.75 -10.57
C GLY A 376 -8.40 9.44 -12.02
N THR A 377 -7.81 8.45 -12.70
CA THR A 377 -8.30 7.99 -14.01
C THR A 377 -9.67 7.34 -13.85
N ILE A 378 -10.71 7.99 -14.39
CA ILE A 378 -12.07 7.44 -14.42
C ILE A 378 -12.07 6.23 -15.35
N HIS A 379 -12.64 5.13 -14.91
CA HIS A 379 -12.67 3.88 -15.65
C HIS A 379 -14.01 3.14 -15.50
N GLN A 380 -14.36 2.35 -16.51
CA GLN A 380 -15.39 1.31 -16.42
C GLN A 380 -15.03 0.10 -17.28
N GLY A 381 -15.47 -1.09 -16.86
CA GLY A 381 -15.19 -2.35 -17.54
C GLY A 381 -16.41 -3.26 -17.65
N GLU A 382 -16.76 -3.66 -18.87
CA GLU A 382 -17.91 -4.51 -19.23
C GLU A 382 -17.45 -5.78 -19.97
N THR A 383 -18.10 -6.91 -19.74
CA THR A 383 -17.89 -8.14 -20.55
C THR A 383 -18.72 -8.08 -21.83
N ILE A 384 -18.20 -8.71 -22.88
CA ILE A 384 -18.78 -8.68 -24.24
C ILE A 384 -18.65 -10.06 -24.91
N ASP A 385 -19.39 -10.23 -26.01
CA ASP A 385 -19.33 -11.39 -26.92
C ASP A 385 -19.47 -12.74 -26.19
N ASP A 386 -20.48 -12.85 -25.31
CA ASP A 386 -20.82 -14.06 -24.54
C ASP A 386 -19.65 -14.65 -23.69
N THR A 387 -18.60 -13.85 -23.44
CA THR A 387 -17.39 -14.29 -22.74
C THR A 387 -17.32 -13.69 -21.32
N HIS A 388 -16.88 -14.47 -20.33
CA HIS A 388 -16.62 -13.97 -18.97
C HIS A 388 -15.29 -13.19 -18.88
N SER A 389 -15.02 -12.61 -17.73
CA SER A 389 -13.73 -12.00 -17.39
C SER A 389 -13.34 -12.35 -15.97
N LEU A 390 -12.11 -12.83 -15.77
CA LEU A 390 -11.41 -12.76 -14.48
C LEU A 390 -10.19 -11.84 -14.62
N HIS A 391 -10.06 -10.84 -13.77
CA HIS A 391 -8.82 -10.06 -13.62
C HIS A 391 -8.44 -9.88 -12.15
N ILE A 392 -7.15 -9.66 -11.91
CA ILE A 392 -6.62 -9.10 -10.66
C ILE A 392 -6.29 -7.63 -10.94
N THR A 393 -6.67 -6.73 -10.04
CA THR A 393 -6.08 -5.38 -9.96
C THR A 393 -5.09 -5.39 -8.81
N LEU A 394 -3.80 -5.20 -9.10
CA LEU A 394 -2.82 -4.82 -8.10
C LEU A 394 -2.95 -3.31 -7.87
N SER A 395 -2.89 -2.91 -6.60
CA SER A 395 -3.10 -1.53 -6.15
C SER A 395 -1.93 -1.07 -5.29
N VAL A 396 -1.24 0.00 -5.72
CA VAL A 396 -0.06 0.54 -5.04
C VAL A 396 -0.18 2.05 -4.82
N TYR A 397 0.75 2.63 -4.05
CA TYR A 397 0.91 4.08 -3.87
C TYR A 397 -0.24 4.84 -3.17
N GLN A 398 -1.15 4.14 -2.48
CA GLN A 398 -2.20 4.79 -1.68
C GLN A 398 -1.56 5.72 -0.62
N LYS A 399 -1.97 6.99 -0.58
CA LYS A 399 -1.45 8.01 0.35
C LYS A 399 0.09 8.12 0.41
N ASN A 400 0.77 7.86 -0.71
CA ASN A 400 2.23 7.90 -0.80
C ASN A 400 2.72 9.15 -1.56
N SER A 401 2.09 10.31 -1.34
CA SER A 401 2.39 11.56 -2.05
C SER A 401 3.22 12.56 -1.23
N TRP A 402 3.76 13.59 -1.90
CA TRP A 402 4.39 14.74 -1.24
C TRP A 402 3.48 15.43 -0.21
N GLY A 403 2.15 15.39 -0.39
CA GLY A 403 1.20 15.93 0.59
C GLY A 403 1.16 15.08 1.87
N ASP A 404 1.14 13.75 1.73
CA ASP A 404 1.17 12.82 2.87
C ASP A 404 2.50 12.88 3.63
N PHE A 405 3.62 13.09 2.92
CA PHE A 405 4.94 13.33 3.53
C PHE A 405 4.99 14.67 4.29
N LEU A 406 4.45 15.75 3.71
CA LEU A 406 4.38 17.06 4.37
C LEU A 406 3.45 17.06 5.60
N GLU A 407 2.41 16.21 5.63
CA GLU A 407 1.58 15.99 6.82
C GLU A 407 2.35 15.30 7.97
N LYS A 408 3.45 14.59 7.71
CA LYS A 408 4.38 14.11 8.75
C LYS A 408 5.42 15.17 9.13
N LEU A 409 5.98 15.87 8.14
CA LEU A 409 7.09 16.81 8.28
C LEU A 409 6.69 18.12 8.99
N LEU A 410 5.63 18.79 8.53
CA LEU A 410 5.29 20.13 9.00
C LEU A 410 4.90 20.20 10.49
N PRO A 411 4.14 19.24 11.06
CA PRO A 411 3.88 19.23 12.50
C PRO A 411 5.15 19.03 13.33
N ASN A 412 6.09 18.19 12.90
CA ASN A 412 7.35 17.95 13.61
C ASN A 412 8.26 19.18 13.59
N ALA A 413 8.41 19.83 12.43
CA ALA A 413 9.16 21.07 12.33
C ALA A 413 8.57 22.17 13.21
N LEU A 414 7.23 22.25 13.29
CA LEU A 414 6.53 23.23 14.12
C LEU A 414 6.72 22.94 15.63
N THR A 415 6.67 21.67 16.05
CA THR A 415 6.99 21.28 17.44
C THR A 415 8.42 21.68 17.81
N ALA A 416 9.42 21.32 16.98
CA ALA A 416 10.82 21.67 17.24
C ALA A 416 11.02 23.19 17.30
N ALA A 417 10.43 23.94 16.38
CA ALA A 417 10.48 25.41 16.38
C ALA A 417 9.84 26.02 17.65
N ILE A 418 8.70 25.48 18.11
CA ILE A 418 8.03 25.91 19.35
C ILE A 418 8.85 25.57 20.60
N GLU A 419 9.61 24.48 20.60
CA GLU A 419 10.47 24.07 21.72
C GLU A 419 11.75 24.93 21.80
N THR A 420 12.41 25.21 20.68
CA THR A 420 13.70 25.93 20.70
C THR A 420 13.56 27.44 20.56
N ASP A 421 12.75 27.95 19.62
CA ASP A 421 12.69 29.39 19.32
C ASP A 421 11.54 30.12 20.03
N SER A 422 11.91 31.15 20.80
CA SER A 422 11.00 32.07 21.47
C SER A 422 10.04 32.80 20.52
N GLU A 423 10.37 32.97 19.23
CA GLU A 423 9.51 33.67 18.29
C GLU A 423 8.22 32.91 17.96
N PHE A 424 8.30 31.58 17.85
CA PHE A 424 7.12 30.71 17.72
C PHE A 424 6.31 30.62 19.02
N ARG A 425 6.88 31.05 20.15
CA ARG A 425 6.22 31.18 21.47
C ARG A 425 5.70 32.60 21.77
N LYS A 426 5.89 33.58 20.89
CA LYS A 426 5.36 34.94 21.09
C LYS A 426 3.83 34.92 21.08
N GLY A 427 3.22 35.62 22.04
CA GLY A 427 1.77 35.75 22.12
C GLY A 427 1.18 36.46 20.90
N LEU A 428 0.02 35.97 20.42
CA LEU A 428 -0.71 36.60 19.32
C LEU A 428 -1.16 38.03 19.69
N PRO A 429 -1.32 38.94 18.70
CA PRO A 429 -1.82 40.29 18.95
C PRO A 429 -3.13 40.32 19.74
N ILE A 430 -3.20 41.22 20.72
CA ILE A 430 -4.37 41.34 21.61
C ILE A 430 -5.60 41.72 20.76
N ASN A 431 -6.71 40.99 20.94
CA ASN A 431 -7.93 41.10 20.14
C ASN A 431 -7.81 40.74 18.63
N TYR A 432 -6.81 39.98 18.18
CA TYR A 432 -6.68 39.62 16.75
C TYR A 432 -7.96 39.02 16.14
N TRP A 433 -8.74 38.27 16.91
CA TRP A 433 -10.04 37.69 16.52
C TRP A 433 -11.16 38.72 16.25
N ARG A 434 -10.96 40.00 16.59
CA ARG A 434 -11.86 41.12 16.22
C ARG A 434 -11.51 41.76 14.87
N GLN A 435 -10.51 41.22 14.17
CA GLN A 435 -9.95 41.77 12.93
C GLN A 435 -9.62 40.68 11.90
N CYS A 436 -9.31 39.47 12.36
CA CYS A 436 -9.04 38.27 11.57
C CYS A 436 -10.18 37.24 11.73
N GLY A 437 -10.43 36.44 10.69
CA GLY A 437 -11.50 35.44 10.64
C GLY A 437 -12.58 35.75 9.59
N PHE A 438 -13.50 34.81 9.38
CA PHE A 438 -14.48 34.86 8.30
C PHE A 438 -15.38 36.11 8.33
N ALA A 439 -15.87 36.51 9.52
CA ALA A 439 -16.71 37.70 9.70
C ALA A 439 -16.04 39.04 9.33
N TYR A 440 -14.72 39.03 9.13
CA TYR A 440 -13.93 40.21 8.75
C TYR A 440 -13.32 40.09 7.35
N SER A 441 -13.52 38.98 6.63
CA SER A 441 -12.73 38.57 5.45
C SER A 441 -12.47 39.70 4.44
N GLU A 442 -13.52 40.41 4.03
CA GLU A 442 -13.52 41.48 3.02
C GLU A 442 -12.91 42.81 3.51
N ILE A 443 -12.80 43.02 4.83
CA ILE A 443 -12.28 44.28 5.40
C ILE A 443 -10.76 44.30 5.31
N GLN A 444 -10.18 45.17 4.49
CA GLN A 444 -8.76 45.49 4.57
C GLN A 444 -8.46 46.35 5.81
N ASN A 445 -7.40 45.98 6.55
CA ASN A 445 -6.81 46.76 7.63
C ASN A 445 -5.32 46.40 7.74
N SER A 446 -4.47 47.32 8.21
CA SER A 446 -3.01 47.09 8.22
C SER A 446 -2.63 45.89 9.11
N THR A 447 -3.32 45.71 10.24
CA THR A 447 -3.03 44.64 11.20
C THR A 447 -3.21 43.23 10.61
N LYS A 448 -4.13 43.03 9.66
CA LYS A 448 -4.21 41.79 8.87
C LYS A 448 -2.98 41.56 8.01
N ASP A 449 -2.45 42.60 7.39
CA ASP A 449 -1.30 42.50 6.49
C ASP A 449 0.00 42.34 7.29
N GLU A 450 0.15 43.04 8.41
CA GLU A 450 1.16 42.78 9.45
C GLU A 450 1.10 41.31 9.92
N PHE A 451 -0.10 40.77 10.18
CA PHE A 451 -0.30 39.37 10.59
C PHE A 451 0.09 38.37 9.49
N LYS A 452 -0.17 38.69 8.20
CA LYS A 452 0.29 37.89 7.05
C LYS A 452 1.80 37.91 6.90
N GLU A 453 2.45 39.06 7.00
CA GLU A 453 3.91 39.16 6.89
C GLU A 453 4.60 38.46 8.06
N ASN A 454 4.07 38.55 9.29
CA ASN A 454 4.58 37.78 10.42
C ASN A 454 4.39 36.26 10.23
N ILE A 455 3.27 35.81 9.65
CA ILE A 455 3.06 34.40 9.28
C ILE A 455 4.06 33.95 8.21
N LYS A 456 4.28 34.73 7.13
CA LYS A 456 5.30 34.43 6.12
C LYS A 456 6.71 34.35 6.72
N TYR A 457 7.04 35.28 7.63
CA TYR A 457 8.31 35.28 8.34
C TYR A 457 8.51 33.99 9.15
N LEU A 458 7.54 33.62 9.98
CA LEU A 458 7.58 32.37 10.75
C LEU A 458 7.62 31.13 9.84
N PHE A 459 6.90 31.10 8.72
CA PHE A 459 7.04 30.02 7.73
C PHE A 459 8.42 29.97 7.06
N SER A 460 9.08 31.11 6.84
CA SER A 460 10.46 31.14 6.33
C SER A 460 11.48 30.63 7.36
N LYS A 461 11.30 30.96 8.66
CA LYS A 461 12.10 30.37 9.75
C LYS A 461 11.81 28.89 9.95
N LEU A 462 10.57 28.42 9.71
CA LEU A 462 10.18 27.02 9.89
C LEU A 462 11.04 26.06 9.06
N ILE A 463 11.62 26.55 7.95
CA ILE A 463 12.57 25.81 7.10
C ILE A 463 13.83 25.39 7.89
N GLU A 464 14.27 26.20 8.86
CA GLU A 464 15.43 25.91 9.72
C GLU A 464 15.19 24.73 10.68
N TYR A 465 13.93 24.31 10.85
CA TYR A 465 13.48 23.23 11.74
C TYR A 465 12.97 22.00 10.97
N ILE A 466 13.19 21.93 9.66
CA ILE A 466 12.77 20.79 8.83
C ILE A 466 13.69 19.59 9.07
N ASP A 467 13.14 18.58 9.72
CA ASP A 467 13.70 17.24 9.86
C ASP A 467 13.07 16.31 8.82
N ILE A 468 13.82 15.99 7.75
CA ILE A 468 13.36 15.10 6.68
C ILE A 468 13.43 13.62 7.05
N ASP A 469 14.35 13.25 7.95
CA ASP A 469 14.64 11.86 8.29
C ASP A 469 13.60 11.34 9.30
N LYS A 470 13.24 12.14 10.30
CA LYS A 470 12.11 11.88 11.19
C LYS A 470 10.77 11.88 10.46
N ALA A 471 10.61 12.70 9.42
CA ALA A 471 9.45 12.65 8.55
C ALA A 471 9.40 11.33 7.76
N ALA A 472 10.55 10.86 7.25
CA ALA A 472 10.67 9.57 6.58
C ALA A 472 10.45 8.38 7.54
N ASP A 473 10.94 8.43 8.78
CA ASP A 473 10.66 7.44 9.83
C ASP A 473 9.17 7.33 10.12
N LEU A 474 8.51 8.46 10.38
CA LEU A 474 7.07 8.53 10.65
C LEU A 474 6.19 8.18 9.43
N MET A 475 6.78 8.09 8.24
CA MET A 475 6.16 7.61 7.01
C MET A 475 6.38 6.08 6.87
N ALA A 476 7.63 5.62 6.95
CA ALA A 476 8.03 4.22 6.90
C ALA A 476 7.40 3.37 8.01
N LYS A 477 7.16 3.94 9.20
CA LYS A 477 6.46 3.28 10.31
C LYS A 477 5.05 2.81 9.94
N ASN A 478 4.31 3.57 9.11
CA ASN A 478 2.99 3.13 8.63
C ASN A 478 3.17 2.06 7.55
N HIS A 479 4.04 2.27 6.56
CA HIS A 479 4.29 1.26 5.51
C HIS A 479 4.70 -0.10 6.09
N ILE A 480 5.49 -0.14 7.17
CA ILE A 480 5.83 -1.39 7.89
C ILE A 480 4.62 -2.05 8.56
N HIS A 481 3.65 -1.28 9.05
CA HIS A 481 2.38 -1.83 9.54
C HIS A 481 1.47 -2.30 8.41
N ASP A 482 1.49 -1.59 7.27
CA ASP A 482 0.72 -1.93 6.08
C ASP A 482 1.24 -3.19 5.35
N PHE A 483 2.56 -3.43 5.35
CA PHE A 483 3.22 -4.48 4.56
C PHE A 483 2.72 -5.90 4.89
N LEU A 484 2.51 -6.70 3.83
CA LEU A 484 2.46 -8.16 3.92
C LEU A 484 3.80 -8.70 4.45
N PRO A 485 3.80 -9.79 5.25
CA PRO A 485 5.03 -10.45 5.67
C PRO A 485 5.83 -10.98 4.44
N PRO A 486 7.17 -11.02 4.51
CA PRO A 486 8.00 -11.40 3.38
C PRO A 486 7.81 -12.88 3.01
N VAL A 487 8.01 -13.20 1.73
CA VAL A 487 8.10 -14.58 1.25
C VAL A 487 9.57 -14.95 1.05
N LEU A 488 10.03 -15.94 1.83
CA LEU A 488 11.37 -16.51 1.79
C LEU A 488 11.47 -17.56 0.67
N SER A 489 12.59 -17.58 -0.04
CA SER A 489 12.94 -18.68 -0.94
C SER A 489 13.30 -19.98 -0.19
N GLU A 490 13.33 -21.12 -0.87
CA GLU A 490 13.70 -22.42 -0.29
C GLU A 490 15.14 -22.47 0.27
N ASN A 491 16.02 -21.56 -0.15
CA ASN A 491 17.34 -21.39 0.44
C ASN A 491 17.24 -20.54 1.72
N GLU A 492 16.54 -19.40 1.68
CA GLU A 492 16.38 -18.52 2.84
C GLU A 492 15.60 -19.18 3.99
N GLN A 493 14.59 -20.01 3.70
CA GLN A 493 13.88 -20.78 4.72
C GLN A 493 14.83 -21.73 5.48
N ARG A 494 15.81 -22.34 4.79
CA ARG A 494 16.82 -23.23 5.36
C ARG A 494 18.03 -22.52 5.99
N CYS A 495 18.11 -21.20 5.85
CA CYS A 495 19.14 -20.33 6.44
C CYS A 495 18.48 -19.25 7.32
N SER A 496 17.41 -19.61 8.02
CA SER A 496 16.65 -18.77 8.95
C SER A 496 15.91 -19.61 9.98
N VAL A 497 15.49 -18.98 11.08
CA VAL A 497 14.68 -19.55 12.17
C VAL A 497 13.38 -20.26 11.73
N VAL A 498 12.99 -20.13 10.45
CA VAL A 498 11.78 -20.74 9.88
C VAL A 498 11.95 -22.25 9.64
N GLN A 499 13.17 -22.74 9.39
CA GLN A 499 13.47 -24.19 9.27
C GLN A 499 14.80 -24.61 9.91
N ASP A 500 15.71 -23.67 10.17
CA ASP A 500 17.01 -23.94 10.78
C ASP A 500 16.97 -23.76 12.30
N GLY A 501 17.89 -24.43 13.01
CA GLY A 501 17.88 -24.59 14.46
C GLY A 501 16.99 -25.72 14.98
N GLU A 502 16.65 -25.67 16.27
CA GLU A 502 16.13 -26.80 17.04
C GLU A 502 14.84 -27.42 16.49
N GLN A 503 14.88 -28.73 16.21
CA GLN A 503 13.70 -29.49 15.77
C GLN A 503 13.33 -30.58 16.78
N MET A 504 12.06 -30.55 17.21
CA MET A 504 11.46 -31.59 18.05
C MET A 504 11.05 -32.79 17.18
N ILE A 505 11.73 -33.92 17.36
CA ILE A 505 11.41 -35.18 16.68
C ILE A 505 10.56 -36.10 17.58
N GLU A 506 10.32 -37.34 17.13
CA GLU A 506 9.56 -38.32 17.91
C GLU A 506 10.17 -38.58 19.30
N ASN A 507 9.33 -38.97 20.25
CA ASN A 507 9.70 -39.31 21.64
C ASN A 507 10.26 -38.14 22.49
N GLY A 508 10.12 -36.89 22.02
CA GLY A 508 10.50 -35.71 22.81
C GLY A 508 11.99 -35.37 22.75
N ILE A 509 12.69 -35.84 21.72
CA ILE A 509 14.10 -35.55 21.47
C ILE A 509 14.18 -34.26 20.64
N VAL A 510 15.13 -33.38 20.96
CA VAL A 510 15.43 -32.17 20.18
C VAL A 510 16.78 -32.35 19.50
N GLU A 511 16.74 -32.41 18.17
CA GLU A 511 17.92 -32.47 17.29
C GLU A 511 18.16 -31.09 16.63
N ASN A 512 19.22 -30.98 15.82
CA ASN A 512 19.61 -29.76 15.11
C ASN A 512 19.78 -28.53 16.03
N ARG A 513 20.45 -28.71 17.17
CA ARG A 513 20.83 -27.58 18.04
C ARG A 513 21.93 -26.78 17.37
N VAL A 514 21.76 -25.47 17.27
CA VAL A 514 22.70 -24.58 16.59
C VAL A 514 22.96 -23.34 17.43
N GLU A 515 24.11 -22.71 17.22
CA GLU A 515 24.34 -21.35 17.70
C GLU A 515 24.91 -20.47 16.59
N ILE A 516 24.61 -19.17 16.70
CA ILE A 516 25.26 -18.13 15.91
C ILE A 516 26.64 -17.90 16.53
N GLU A 517 27.69 -18.26 15.80
CA GLU A 517 29.10 -18.09 16.18
C GLU A 517 29.68 -16.77 15.60
N PRO A 518 30.82 -16.26 16.09
CA PRO A 518 31.38 -14.98 15.60
C PRO A 518 31.72 -14.97 14.11
N ASP A 519 32.10 -16.10 13.51
CA ASP A 519 32.38 -16.19 12.07
C ASP A 519 31.13 -16.35 11.20
N THR A 520 29.96 -16.56 11.81
CA THR A 520 28.68 -16.74 11.12
C THR A 520 28.34 -15.53 10.27
N ARG A 521 27.98 -15.75 9.00
CA ARG A 521 27.69 -14.69 8.03
C ARG A 521 26.21 -14.41 7.94
N ILE A 522 25.81 -13.19 8.25
CA ILE A 522 24.42 -12.73 8.32
C ILE A 522 24.16 -11.56 7.38
N ARG A 523 22.92 -11.44 6.89
CA ARG A 523 22.37 -10.24 6.25
C ARG A 523 20.93 -10.02 6.68
N LEU A 524 20.40 -8.80 6.52
CA LEU A 524 18.96 -8.58 6.64
C LEU A 524 18.18 -9.42 5.61
N LEU A 525 17.01 -9.92 6.01
CA LEU A 525 16.11 -10.69 5.16
C LEU A 525 15.59 -9.83 3.99
N ARG A 526 14.97 -8.67 4.29
CA ARG A 526 14.55 -7.64 3.33
C ARG A 526 14.72 -6.25 3.93
N SER A 527 15.14 -5.25 3.14
CA SER A 527 15.25 -3.85 3.59
C SER A 527 13.92 -3.25 4.03
N HIS A 528 12.83 -3.55 3.31
CA HIS A 528 11.50 -3.01 3.62
C HIS A 528 10.84 -3.66 4.86
N CYS A 529 11.41 -4.72 5.41
CA CYS A 529 10.86 -5.41 6.58
C CYS A 529 11.35 -4.84 7.92
N ILE A 530 12.16 -3.78 7.92
CA ILE A 530 12.81 -3.23 9.11
C ILE A 530 12.95 -1.69 9.04
N ARG A 531 12.65 -0.99 10.13
CA ARG A 531 12.99 0.43 10.31
C ARG A 531 13.39 0.70 11.75
N LEU A 532 14.62 1.14 11.94
CA LEU A 532 15.09 1.71 13.21
C LEU A 532 14.56 3.15 13.34
N ILE A 533 13.95 3.50 14.48
CA ILE A 533 13.42 4.83 14.80
C ILE A 533 13.81 5.19 16.24
N LYS A 534 14.24 6.44 16.50
CA LYS A 534 14.37 6.97 17.87
C LYS A 534 13.07 7.61 18.32
N GLU A 535 12.44 7.06 19.36
CA GLU A 535 11.23 7.58 19.98
C GLU A 535 11.55 8.04 21.42
N ASN A 536 11.66 9.36 21.62
CA ASN A 536 12.15 9.96 22.87
C ASN A 536 13.54 9.41 23.23
N GLU A 537 13.73 8.93 24.47
CA GLU A 537 14.98 8.30 24.93
C GLU A 537 15.05 6.78 24.66
N THR A 538 14.21 6.25 23.76
CA THR A 538 14.21 4.82 23.40
C THR A 538 14.40 4.63 21.90
N PHE A 539 15.18 3.62 21.52
CA PHE A 539 15.28 3.17 20.13
C PHE A 539 14.38 1.97 19.90
N ARG A 540 13.68 1.97 18.76
CA ARG A 540 12.78 0.88 18.37
C ARG A 540 13.07 0.43 16.94
N ILE A 541 13.16 -0.89 16.77
CA ILE A 541 13.10 -1.52 15.44
C ILE A 541 11.64 -1.89 15.20
N TYR A 542 10.98 -1.19 14.28
CA TYR A 542 9.68 -1.61 13.73
C TYR A 542 9.91 -2.63 12.61
N TYR A 543 9.09 -3.67 12.53
CA TYR A 543 9.24 -4.74 11.53
C TYR A 543 7.92 -5.36 11.06
N SER A 544 7.96 -6.01 9.90
CA SER A 544 6.80 -6.64 9.25
C SER A 544 6.86 -8.18 9.10
N THR A 545 7.90 -8.84 9.62
CA THR A 545 8.03 -10.31 9.55
C THR A 545 6.92 -11.06 10.28
N GLU A 546 6.36 -10.48 11.35
CA GLU A 546 5.24 -11.03 12.12
C GLU A 546 3.87 -10.42 11.75
N ASN A 547 3.78 -9.64 10.67
CA ASN A 547 2.50 -9.10 10.20
C ASN A 547 1.58 -10.24 9.70
N SER A 548 0.27 -10.07 9.90
CA SER A 548 -0.71 -10.97 9.29
C SER A 548 -0.86 -10.72 7.78
N LYS A 549 -1.49 -11.67 7.10
CA LYS A 549 -2.02 -11.50 5.74
C LYS A 549 -3.39 -10.84 5.73
N GLU A 550 -4.09 -10.76 6.85
CA GLU A 550 -5.19 -9.80 6.99
C GLU A 550 -4.63 -8.43 7.37
N TYR A 551 -4.96 -7.42 6.56
CA TYR A 551 -4.46 -6.06 6.70
C TYR A 551 -4.85 -5.46 8.06
N HIS A 552 -3.84 -5.05 8.83
CA HIS A 552 -3.96 -4.54 10.21
C HIS A 552 -4.74 -5.47 11.17
N GLU A 553 -4.55 -6.81 11.08
CA GLU A 553 -5.08 -7.73 12.11
C GLU A 553 -4.43 -7.48 13.49
N TYR A 554 -3.17 -7.08 13.51
CA TYR A 554 -2.38 -6.79 14.71
C TYR A 554 -1.90 -5.34 14.73
N GLU A 555 -1.55 -4.83 15.90
CA GLU A 555 -0.86 -3.54 16.08
C GLU A 555 0.58 -3.58 15.50
N PRO A 556 1.25 -2.43 15.25
CA PRO A 556 2.62 -2.40 14.75
C PRO A 556 3.60 -3.14 15.68
N GLN A 557 4.31 -4.14 15.14
CA GLN A 557 5.31 -4.92 15.89
C GLN A 557 6.65 -4.16 15.98
N PHE A 558 7.31 -4.26 17.15
CA PHE A 558 8.63 -3.67 17.37
C PHE A 558 9.48 -4.41 18.41
N LEU A 559 10.79 -4.23 18.33
CA LEU A 559 11.76 -4.50 19.41
C LEU A 559 12.18 -3.15 20.02
N GLU A 560 12.34 -3.09 21.33
CA GLU A 560 13.07 -2.00 22.00
C GLU A 560 14.54 -2.40 22.13
N VAL A 561 15.46 -1.47 21.84
CA VAL A 561 16.88 -1.79 21.67
C VAL A 561 17.75 -0.76 22.40
N GLY A 562 18.84 -1.25 23.02
CA GLY A 562 19.87 -0.42 23.65
C GLY A 562 20.69 0.41 22.64
N GLU A 563 21.18 1.57 23.08
CA GLU A 563 21.98 2.48 22.24
C GLU A 563 23.28 1.82 21.76
N GLU A 564 23.80 0.88 22.53
CA GLU A 564 24.99 0.08 22.25
C GLU A 564 24.90 -0.81 20.99
N PHE A 565 23.70 -1.23 20.59
CA PHE A 565 23.49 -2.08 19.40
C PHE A 565 23.22 -1.29 18.12
N ILE A 566 22.95 0.02 18.25
CA ILE A 566 22.54 0.89 17.14
C ILE A 566 23.53 0.91 15.96
N PRO A 567 24.86 0.98 16.18
CA PRO A 567 25.81 0.93 15.07
C PRO A 567 25.73 -0.34 14.24
N ALA A 568 25.53 -1.50 14.87
CA ALA A 568 25.39 -2.78 14.17
C ALA A 568 24.12 -2.82 13.29
N ILE A 569 22.98 -2.36 13.82
CA ILE A 569 21.71 -2.33 13.09
C ILE A 569 21.78 -1.35 11.91
N GLN A 570 22.36 -0.16 12.11
CA GLN A 570 22.57 0.81 11.04
C GLN A 570 23.47 0.26 9.94
N ASP A 571 24.58 -0.37 10.30
CA ASP A 571 25.53 -0.97 9.37
C ASP A 571 24.88 -2.10 8.53
N MET A 572 24.09 -2.97 9.17
CA MET A 572 23.32 -4.01 8.48
C MET A 572 22.24 -3.45 7.54
N ILE A 573 21.57 -2.35 7.90
CA ILE A 573 20.61 -1.66 7.04
C ILE A 573 21.31 -1.05 5.81
N LEU A 574 22.49 -0.44 6.01
CA LEU A 574 23.24 0.24 4.94
C LEU A 574 23.98 -0.72 4.00
N ARG A 575 24.37 -1.91 4.47
CA ARG A 575 25.00 -2.96 3.64
C ARG A 575 24.01 -3.81 2.84
N TYR A 576 22.71 -3.76 3.12
CA TYR A 576 21.75 -4.66 2.48
C TYR A 576 21.83 -4.62 0.94
N PRO A 577 22.00 -5.76 0.24
CA PRO A 577 21.81 -7.13 0.68
C PRO A 577 23.10 -7.95 0.93
N GLU A 578 24.24 -7.31 1.21
CA GLU A 578 25.53 -7.97 1.46
C GLU A 578 25.57 -8.73 2.80
N PHE A 579 26.42 -9.76 2.89
CA PHE A 579 26.62 -10.61 4.08
C PHE A 579 27.87 -10.18 4.88
N ILE A 580 27.69 -9.89 6.17
CA ILE A 580 28.74 -9.54 7.14
C ILE A 580 28.93 -10.67 8.17
N ARG A 581 30.16 -10.91 8.66
CA ARG A 581 30.38 -11.83 9.80
C ARG A 581 29.94 -11.17 11.10
N VAL A 582 29.43 -11.95 12.05
CA VAL A 582 29.02 -11.44 13.37
C VAL A 582 30.17 -10.71 14.08
N GLU A 583 31.41 -11.22 13.99
CA GLU A 583 32.63 -10.60 14.53
C GLU A 583 32.95 -9.22 13.93
N ASP A 584 32.55 -8.96 12.68
CA ASP A 584 32.82 -7.71 11.96
C ASP A 584 31.82 -6.59 12.31
N LEU A 585 30.73 -6.89 13.04
CA LEU A 585 29.72 -5.89 13.41
C LEU A 585 30.36 -4.73 14.23
N PRO A 586 30.06 -3.45 13.92
CA PRO A 586 30.77 -2.28 14.47
C PRO A 586 30.32 -1.88 15.89
N ILE A 587 30.26 -2.83 16.82
CA ILE A 587 29.97 -2.63 18.25
C ILE A 587 31.01 -3.35 19.12
N ASP A 588 31.11 -2.98 20.40
CA ASP A 588 32.08 -3.58 21.33
C ASP A 588 31.54 -4.85 22.01
N GLY A 589 32.39 -5.87 22.15
CA GLY A 589 32.12 -7.14 22.84
C GLY A 589 31.53 -8.23 21.96
N GLU A 590 32.17 -9.41 21.91
CA GLU A 590 31.72 -10.56 21.12
C GLU A 590 30.33 -11.06 21.56
N ASP A 591 30.08 -11.14 22.87
CA ASP A 591 28.77 -11.49 23.44
C ASP A 591 27.66 -10.57 22.92
N ASN A 592 27.93 -9.27 22.79
CA ASN A 592 26.95 -8.29 22.28
C ASN A 592 26.66 -8.48 20.79
N LYS A 593 27.69 -8.78 19.99
CA LYS A 593 27.54 -9.08 18.55
C LYS A 593 26.70 -10.32 18.32
N VAL A 594 26.96 -11.38 19.08
CA VAL A 594 26.19 -12.63 19.05
C VAL A 594 24.76 -12.41 19.57
N GLN A 595 24.56 -11.60 20.61
CA GLN A 595 23.22 -11.30 21.14
C GLN A 595 22.34 -10.57 20.11
N ILE A 596 22.81 -9.47 19.51
CA ILE A 596 21.97 -8.75 18.53
C ILE A 596 21.70 -9.58 17.27
N ALA A 597 22.63 -10.44 16.87
CA ALA A 597 22.39 -11.41 15.79
C ALA A 597 21.31 -12.42 16.18
N LYS A 598 21.32 -12.96 17.41
CA LYS A 598 20.27 -13.87 17.94
C LYS A 598 18.90 -13.16 18.05
N ASP A 599 18.85 -11.94 18.58
CA ASP A 599 17.60 -11.16 18.71
C ASP A 599 16.94 -10.90 17.33
N LEU A 600 17.74 -10.58 16.31
CA LEU A 600 17.26 -10.38 14.94
C LEU A 600 16.91 -11.69 14.23
N TRP A 601 17.60 -12.79 14.56
CA TRP A 601 17.33 -14.14 14.03
C TRP A 601 15.99 -14.67 14.54
N GLU A 602 15.72 -14.57 15.85
CA GLU A 602 14.45 -15.00 16.46
C GLU A 602 13.22 -14.28 15.84
N LYS A 603 13.40 -13.04 15.35
CA LYS A 603 12.37 -12.28 14.62
C LYS A 603 12.38 -12.47 13.10
N SER A 604 13.17 -13.41 12.59
CA SER A 604 13.37 -13.67 11.15
C SER A 604 13.80 -12.42 10.35
N LEU A 605 14.41 -11.43 11.01
CA LEU A 605 14.85 -10.17 10.37
C LEU A 605 16.16 -10.34 9.61
N ILE A 606 16.89 -11.41 9.88
CA ILE A 606 18.13 -11.78 9.21
C ILE A 606 18.06 -13.20 8.65
N VAL A 607 18.96 -13.49 7.71
CA VAL A 607 19.26 -14.84 7.20
C VAL A 607 20.77 -15.04 7.19
N THR A 608 21.21 -16.29 7.30
CA THR A 608 22.60 -16.70 7.10
C THR A 608 22.89 -17.05 5.64
N ASP A 609 24.16 -17.14 5.24
CA ASP A 609 24.53 -17.59 3.88
C ASP A 609 24.50 -19.13 3.74
N ASN A 610 24.65 -19.83 4.87
CA ASN A 610 24.56 -21.28 5.02
C ASN A 610 23.69 -21.62 6.25
N PRO A 611 23.08 -22.82 6.34
CA PRO A 611 22.51 -23.32 7.58
C PRO A 611 23.57 -23.35 8.69
N LEU A 612 23.17 -23.07 9.93
CA LEU A 612 24.06 -22.98 11.08
C LEU A 612 24.68 -24.34 11.45
N CYS A 613 25.85 -24.29 12.08
CA CYS A 613 26.57 -25.49 12.52
C CYS A 613 25.84 -26.18 13.68
N VAL A 614 25.67 -27.50 13.57
CA VAL A 614 25.04 -28.32 14.61
C VAL A 614 26.04 -28.63 15.73
N LEU A 615 25.63 -28.41 16.97
CA LEU A 615 26.40 -28.74 18.17
C LEU A 615 26.41 -30.25 18.44
N GLU A 616 27.59 -30.83 18.71
CA GLU A 616 27.82 -32.26 19.07
C GLU A 616 27.44 -32.63 20.52
#